data_AF-A0A7C1ZW02-F1
#
_entry.id   AF-A0A7C1ZW02-F1
#
_cell.length_a   1.000
_cell.length_b   1.000
_cell.length_c   1.000
_cell.angle_alpha   90.00
_cell.angle_beta   90.00
_cell.angle_gamma   90.00
#
_symmetry.space_group_name_H-M   'P 1'
#
loop_
_entity.id
_entity.type
_entity.pdbx_description
1 polymer ?
#
loop_
_entity_poly.entity_id
_entity_poly.type
_entity_poly.pdbx_seq_one_letter_code
_entity_poly.pdbx_strand_id
1 'polypeptide(L)'
;MQICKSITAKQLFKRFPEVEEELWGGHFWSEGGHIETVGDGYDVKKMEEYILNQGGSKKQLRLYQFSSAVPDGESPTKKSA
;
A
#
# COMPACT_ATOMS: atom_id res chain seq x y z
N MET A 1 -9.75 -7.06 11.24
CA MET A 1 -9.37 -8.25 12.04
C MET A 1 -10.45 -8.75 13.00
N GLN A 2 -11.35 -7.87 13.47
CA GLN A 2 -12.48 -8.21 14.35
C GLN A 2 -13.32 -9.40 13.87
N ILE A 3 -13.72 -9.44 12.59
CA ILE A 3 -14.56 -10.52 12.04
C ILE A 3 -13.83 -11.88 12.11
N CYS A 4 -12.60 -11.95 11.59
CA CYS A 4 -11.82 -13.20 11.59
C CYS A 4 -11.60 -13.70 13.03
N LYS A 5 -11.18 -12.83 13.95
CA LYS A 5 -10.97 -13.17 15.36
C LYS A 5 -12.26 -13.63 16.05
N SER A 6 -13.39 -12.95 15.79
CA SER A 6 -14.68 -13.30 16.39
C SER A 6 -15.22 -14.63 15.87
N ILE A 7 -15.18 -14.86 14.55
CA ILE A 7 -15.70 -16.10 13.96
C ILE A 7 -14.84 -17.28 14.40
N THR A 8 -13.50 -17.15 14.35
CA THR A 8 -12.60 -18.24 14.74
C THR A 8 -12.73 -18.59 16.21
N ALA A 9 -12.79 -17.61 17.12
CA ALA A 9 -13.00 -17.87 18.55
C ALA A 9 -14.32 -18.62 18.80
N LYS A 10 -15.43 -18.18 18.19
CA LYS A 10 -16.74 -18.85 18.31
C LYS A 10 -16.71 -20.30 17.83
N GLN A 11 -16.05 -20.57 16.70
CA GLN A 11 -15.95 -21.93 16.17
C GLN A 11 -15.05 -22.82 17.05
N LEU A 12 -13.97 -22.26 17.60
CA LEU A 12 -13.06 -22.97 18.50
C LEU A 12 -13.73 -23.33 19.82
N PHE A 13 -14.41 -22.40 20.48
CA PHE A 13 -15.15 -22.70 21.72
C PHE A 13 -16.28 -23.71 21.50
N LYS A 14 -16.98 -23.65 20.36
CA LYS A 14 -17.97 -24.67 20.02
C LYS A 14 -17.35 -26.07 19.87
N ARG A 15 -16.12 -26.15 19.38
CA ARG A 15 -15.43 -27.42 19.13
C ARG A 15 -14.71 -27.96 20.37
N PHE A 16 -14.19 -27.05 21.21
CA PHE A 16 -13.40 -27.32 22.40
C PHE A 16 -13.91 -26.45 23.56
N PRO A 17 -15.06 -26.80 24.18
CA PRO A 17 -15.64 -26.02 25.26
C PRO A 17 -14.72 -25.86 26.48
N GLU A 18 -13.84 -26.84 26.72
CA GLU A 18 -12.84 -26.81 27.79
C GLU A 18 -11.90 -25.60 27.68
N VAL A 19 -11.64 -25.12 26.47
CA VAL A 19 -10.77 -23.96 26.22
C VAL A 19 -11.43 -22.65 26.66
N GLU A 20 -12.77 -22.56 26.64
CA GLU A 20 -13.49 -21.37 27.11
C GLU A 20 -13.36 -21.21 28.63
N GLU A 21 -13.41 -22.33 29.36
CA GLU A 21 -13.25 -22.41 30.81
C GLU A 21 -11.81 -22.07 31.23
N GLU A 22 -10.81 -22.57 30.51
CA GLU A 22 -9.40 -22.26 30.78
C GLU A 22 -9.04 -20.81 30.42
N LEU A 23 -9.66 -20.24 29.38
CA LEU A 23 -9.33 -18.90 28.88
C LEU A 23 -10.26 -17.81 29.43
N TRP A 24 -10.16 -17.55 30.73
CA TRP A 24 -10.60 -16.29 31.38
C TRP A 24 -12.01 -15.83 30.97
N GLY A 25 -12.96 -16.75 30.75
CA GLY A 25 -14.32 -16.41 30.33
C GLY A 25 -14.46 -16.04 28.84
N GLY A 26 -13.71 -16.70 27.96
CA GLY A 26 -13.88 -16.61 26.50
C GLY A 26 -12.99 -15.59 25.79
N HIS A 27 -11.96 -15.05 26.45
CA HIS A 27 -10.98 -14.15 25.82
C HIS A 27 -9.93 -14.94 25.03
N PHE A 28 -10.33 -15.46 23.86
CA PHE A 28 -9.46 -16.32 23.05
C PHE A 28 -8.25 -15.59 22.45
N TRP A 29 -8.46 -14.35 22.00
CA TRP A 29 -7.43 -13.55 21.37
C TRP A 29 -7.12 -12.30 22.19
N SER A 30 -5.89 -11.78 22.07
CA SER A 30 -5.54 -10.45 22.59
C SER A 30 -6.43 -9.37 22.00
N GLU A 31 -6.55 -8.19 22.63
CA GLU A 31 -7.40 -7.11 22.10
C GLU A 31 -6.83 -6.53 20.80
N GLY A 32 -5.51 -6.40 20.72
CA GLY A 32 -4.80 -5.82 19.58
C GLY A 32 -4.65 -6.75 18.38
N GLY A 33 -4.15 -6.17 17.29
CA GLY A 33 -3.74 -6.91 16.10
C GLY A 33 -2.70 -6.09 15.35
N HIS A 34 -1.81 -6.80 14.66
CA HIS A 34 -0.83 -6.19 13.77
C HIS A 34 -1.24 -6.47 12.33
N ILE A 35 -1.17 -5.45 11.48
CA ILE A 35 -1.45 -5.54 10.05
C ILE A 35 -0.33 -4.79 9.34
N GLU A 36 0.29 -5.45 8.38
CA GLU A 36 1.34 -4.88 7.55
C GLU A 36 1.05 -5.18 6.08
N THR A 37 1.52 -4.30 5.21
CA THR A 37 1.52 -4.53 3.77
C THR A 37 2.60 -5.52 3.40
N VAL A 38 2.27 -6.49 2.55
CA VAL A 38 3.24 -7.41 1.95
C VAL A 38 3.35 -7.10 0.45
N GLY A 39 4.56 -7.10 -0.08
CA GLY A 39 4.82 -6.88 -1.50
C GLY A 39 6.28 -7.11 -1.85
N ASP A 40 6.52 -7.65 -3.04
CA ASP A 40 7.81 -8.20 -3.47
C ASP A 40 8.81 -7.12 -3.93
N GLY A 41 8.56 -5.86 -3.58
CA GLY A 41 9.18 -4.69 -4.20
C GLY A 41 8.45 -4.29 -5.50
N TYR A 42 8.30 -2.99 -5.70
CA TYR A 42 7.53 -2.42 -6.82
C TYR A 42 8.05 -2.93 -8.17
N ASP A 43 7.16 -3.51 -8.99
CA ASP A 43 7.47 -3.85 -10.38
C ASP A 43 7.57 -2.54 -11.18
N VAL A 44 8.79 -2.00 -11.24
CA VAL A 44 9.10 -0.71 -11.89
C VAL A 44 8.58 -0.67 -13.32
N LYS A 45 8.62 -1.80 -14.04
CA LYS A 45 8.13 -1.88 -15.42
C LYS A 45 6.61 -1.71 -15.47
N LYS A 46 5.86 -2.40 -14.60
CA LYS A 46 4.41 -2.20 -14.52
C LYS A 46 4.04 -0.78 -14.09
N MET A 47 4.84 -0.16 -13.21
CA MET A 47 4.64 1.23 -12.83
C MET A 47 4.86 2.18 -14.01
N GLU A 48 5.94 2.00 -14.77
CA GLU A 48 6.25 2.78 -15.97
C GLU A 48 5.15 2.62 -17.04
N GLU A 49 4.76 1.38 -17.35
CA GLU A 49 3.66 1.09 -18.29
C GLU A 49 2.34 1.73 -17.84
N TYR A 50 2.02 1.69 -16.53
CA TYR A 50 0.83 2.35 -16.00
C TYR A 50 0.87 3.86 -16.20
N ILE A 51 2.02 4.51 -15.99
CA ILE A 51 2.17 5.97 -16.15
C ILE A 51 2.07 6.37 -17.63
N LEU A 52 2.79 5.67 -18.52
CA LEU A 52 2.81 5.98 -19.95
C LEU A 52 1.44 5.83 -20.61
N ASN A 53 0.61 4.90 -20.14
CA ASN A 53 -0.72 4.66 -20.67
C ASN A 53 -1.79 5.65 -20.15
N GLN A 54 -1.44 6.63 -19.32
CA GLN A 54 -2.37 7.68 -18.87
C GLN A 54 -2.48 8.84 -19.87
N GLY A 55 -3.64 9.52 -19.90
CA GLY A 55 -3.84 10.76 -20.66
C GLY A 55 -4.20 10.59 -22.13
N GLY A 56 -4.53 9.38 -22.58
CA GLY A 56 -4.97 9.10 -23.97
C GLY A 56 -6.35 9.67 -24.33
N SER A 57 -7.19 10.01 -23.34
CA SER A 57 -8.51 10.62 -23.56
C SER A 57 -8.49 12.12 -23.26
N LYS A 58 -9.14 12.94 -24.10
CA LYS A 58 -9.25 14.41 -23.89
C LYS A 58 -9.99 14.79 -22.59
N LYS A 59 -10.73 13.86 -21.99
CA LYS A 59 -11.45 14.05 -20.71
C LYS A 59 -10.58 13.74 -19.50
N GLN A 60 -9.42 13.11 -19.68
CA GLN A 60 -8.51 12.77 -18.60
C GLN A 60 -7.57 13.93 -18.33
N LEU A 61 -7.48 14.35 -17.08
CA LEU A 61 -6.52 15.37 -16.65
C LEU A 61 -5.11 14.85 -16.93
N ARG A 62 -4.35 15.57 -17.76
CA ARG A 62 -2.92 15.30 -17.92
C ARG A 62 -2.20 15.80 -16.68
N LEU A 63 -1.31 14.99 -16.10
CA LEU A 63 -0.35 15.50 -15.13
C LEU A 63 0.43 16.62 -15.83
N TYR A 64 0.28 17.84 -15.36
CA TYR A 64 1.03 18.98 -15.90
C TYR A 64 2.52 18.71 -15.69
N GLN A 65 3.22 18.44 -16.80
CA GLN A 65 4.67 18.49 -16.99
C GLN A 65 5.51 18.30 -15.72
N PHE A 66 6.02 17.08 -15.52
CA PHE A 66 7.37 16.99 -14.93
C PHE A 66 8.31 17.62 -15.96
N SER A 67 8.69 18.87 -15.73
CA SER A 67 9.66 19.59 -16.54
C SER A 67 10.95 18.76 -16.62
N SER A 68 11.23 18.17 -17.77
CA SER A 68 12.55 17.68 -18.11
C SER A 68 13.42 18.90 -18.44
N ALA A 69 13.86 19.61 -17.41
CA ALA A 69 14.95 20.56 -17.56
C ALA A 69 16.27 19.75 -17.64
N VAL A 70 16.67 19.38 -18.86
CA VAL A 70 18.08 19.28 -19.22
C VAL A 70 18.29 20.31 -20.32
N PRO A 71 19.07 21.38 -20.08
CA PRO A 71 19.21 22.47 -21.03
C PRO A 71 20.20 22.08 -22.12
N ASP A 72 19.72 21.94 -23.35
CA ASP A 72 20.58 21.86 -24.51
C ASP A 72 21.16 23.25 -24.79
N GLY A 73 22.42 23.42 -24.39
CA GLY A 73 23.39 24.27 -25.08
C GLY A 73 23.14 25.78 -25.06
N GLU A 74 23.53 26.44 -23.96
CA GLU A 74 24.06 27.81 -24.05
C GLU A 74 25.39 27.91 -23.29
N SER A 75 26.45 28.21 -24.03
CA SER A 75 27.80 28.43 -23.51
C SER A 75 27.82 29.69 -22.63
N PRO A 76 28.46 29.67 -21.44
CA PRO A 76 28.50 30.85 -20.60
C PRO A 76 29.45 31.88 -21.23
N THR A 77 28.87 32.90 -21.86
CA THR A 77 29.62 34.09 -22.26
C THR A 77 30.11 34.79 -21.01
N LYS A 78 31.45 34.89 -20.89
CA LYS A 78 32.11 35.63 -19.82
C LYS A 78 31.66 37.09 -19.87
N LYS A 79 31.01 37.59 -18.82
CA LYS A 79 30.98 39.03 -18.54
C LYS A 79 32.01 39.35 -17.46
N SER A 80 33.04 40.05 -17.93
CA SER A 80 34.06 40.77 -17.19
C SER A 80 33.43 41.78 -16.24
N ALA A 81 34.02 41.91 -15.04
CA ALA A 81 33.92 43.10 -14.18
C ALA A 81 35.05 44.06 -14.53
#